data_AF-A0A438KPX8-F1
#
_entry.id   AF-A0A438KPX8-F1
#
_cell.length_a   1.000
_cell.length_b   1.000
_cell.length_c   1.000
_cell.angle_alpha   90.00
_cell.angle_beta   90.00
_cell.angle_gamma   90.00
#
_symmetry.space_group_name_H-M   'P 1'
#
loop_
_entity.id
_entity.type
_entity.pdbx_description
1 polymer ?
#
loop_
_entity_poly.entity_id
_entity_poly.type
_entity_poly.pdbx_seq_one_letter_code
_entity_poly.pdbx_strand_id
1 'polypeptide(L)'
;MSEVVETTTTAQSEEIVRSQQPGELQNIQVAYRLDGKNYLKWSQLVRTVLKGKGKINHLMGTGPKLGDPCFEAWDEEDSMIMTYSKARDAVQVYEVKVKTIATKQGSKTVTDYANQLKALWQELDHYRVIKTKCPEDAAVLKDFIEQDRVYDFLVGLNP
;
A
#
# COMPACT_ATOMS: atom_id res chain seq x y z
N MET A 1 46.69 11.42 -55.30
CA MET A 1 45.63 11.72 -54.32
C MET A 1 45.12 10.40 -53.78
N SER A 2 44.79 10.39 -52.48
CA SER A 2 44.20 9.29 -51.68
C SER A 2 45.20 8.26 -51.15
N GLU A 3 45.83 8.51 -49.99
CA GLU A 3 45.36 8.42 -48.58
C GLU A 3 45.59 7.04 -47.96
N VAL A 4 46.55 7.04 -47.03
CA VAL A 4 46.79 6.01 -46.03
C VAL A 4 45.83 6.28 -44.87
N VAL A 5 45.04 5.30 -44.46
CA VAL A 5 44.47 5.28 -43.10
C VAL A 5 44.63 3.88 -42.52
N GLU A 6 45.27 3.88 -41.36
CA GLU A 6 45.71 2.74 -40.56
C GLU A 6 44.55 1.90 -40.02
N THR A 7 44.82 0.60 -39.90
CA THR A 7 44.05 -0.36 -39.11
C THR A 7 44.41 -0.25 -37.63
N THR A 8 43.42 -0.06 -36.76
CA THR A 8 43.53 -0.49 -35.35
C THR A 8 42.21 -1.13 -34.89
N THR A 9 42.26 -2.45 -34.78
CA THR A 9 41.34 -3.35 -34.06
C THR A 9 41.32 -3.03 -32.57
N THR A 10 40.16 -3.05 -31.88
CA THR A 10 39.92 -3.76 -30.59
C THR A 10 38.48 -3.53 -30.07
N ALA A 11 37.72 -4.63 -30.08
CA ALA A 11 36.76 -5.17 -29.10
C ALA A 11 35.72 -4.29 -28.35
N GLN A 12 34.48 -4.79 -28.43
CA GLN A 12 33.49 -4.93 -27.34
C GLN A 12 32.97 -3.66 -26.66
N SER A 13 31.80 -3.20 -27.14
CA SER A 13 30.82 -2.53 -26.30
C SER A 13 29.73 -3.56 -25.94
N GLU A 14 29.97 -4.28 -24.85
CA GLU A 14 28.98 -5.14 -24.22
C GLU A 14 27.82 -4.29 -23.70
N GLU A 15 26.60 -4.71 -24.05
CA GLU A 15 25.36 -4.29 -23.43
C GLU A 15 25.46 -4.41 -21.91
N ILE A 16 25.46 -3.28 -21.20
CA ILE A 16 25.15 -3.29 -19.77
C ILE A 16 23.63 -3.38 -19.66
N VAL A 17 23.10 -4.60 -19.86
CA VAL A 17 21.82 -5.02 -19.26
C VAL A 17 22.06 -5.01 -17.75
N ARG A 18 21.81 -3.86 -17.12
CA ARG A 18 21.75 -3.80 -15.66
C ARG A 18 20.46 -4.50 -15.25
N SER A 19 20.57 -5.78 -14.93
CA SER A 19 19.52 -6.55 -14.27
C SER A 19 19.12 -5.86 -12.97
N GLN A 20 18.05 -5.07 -12.99
CA GLN A 20 17.41 -4.59 -11.76
C GLN A 20 16.60 -5.76 -11.21
N GLN A 21 17.09 -6.33 -10.11
CA GLN A 21 16.40 -7.38 -9.39
C GLN A 21 15.05 -6.86 -8.84
N PRO A 22 13.94 -7.56 -9.10
CA PRO A 22 12.65 -7.28 -8.47
C PRO A 22 12.67 -7.78 -7.02
N GLY A 23 13.29 -7.01 -6.11
CA GLY A 23 13.42 -7.43 -4.71
C GLY A 23 13.75 -6.33 -3.68
N GLU A 24 14.10 -5.12 -4.08
CA GLU A 24 14.72 -4.15 -3.16
C GLU A 24 13.79 -3.53 -2.09
N LEU A 25 12.48 -3.68 -2.25
CA LEU A 25 11.49 -3.28 -1.22
C LEU A 25 11.24 -4.37 -0.18
N GLN A 26 11.65 -5.61 -0.45
CA GLN A 26 11.55 -6.70 0.53
C GLN A 26 12.51 -6.47 1.71
N ASN A 27 13.61 -5.75 1.55
CA ASN A 27 14.62 -5.55 2.61
C ASN A 27 14.27 -4.50 3.68
N ILE A 28 13.12 -3.82 3.59
CA ILE A 28 12.56 -3.07 4.74
C ILE A 28 11.87 -4.05 5.72
N GLN A 29 11.70 -5.32 5.33
CA GLN A 29 11.13 -6.38 6.16
C GLN A 29 12.10 -6.77 7.27
N VAL A 30 11.73 -6.44 8.50
CA VAL A 30 11.36 -7.40 9.58
C VAL A 30 11.29 -6.62 10.90
N ALA A 31 12.23 -5.69 11.15
CA ALA A 31 12.33 -5.00 12.44
C ALA A 31 11.31 -3.87 12.69
N TYR A 32 10.72 -3.30 11.63
CA TYR A 32 9.79 -2.16 11.72
C TYR A 32 8.51 -2.41 10.94
N ARG A 33 7.85 -3.55 11.21
CA ARG A 33 6.53 -3.84 10.65
C ARG A 33 5.49 -2.89 11.27
N LEU A 34 4.60 -2.32 10.46
CA LEU A 34 3.51 -1.48 10.95
C LEU A 34 2.59 -2.33 11.84
N ASP A 35 2.36 -1.93 13.09
CA ASP A 35 1.59 -2.68 14.10
C ASP A 35 0.38 -1.90 14.65
N GLY A 36 0.01 -0.82 13.96
CA GLY A 36 -1.09 0.08 14.32
C GLY A 36 -0.75 1.09 15.42
N LYS A 37 0.20 0.81 16.31
CA LYS A 37 0.64 1.71 17.40
C LYS A 37 1.90 2.49 17.06
N ASN A 38 2.64 2.04 16.05
CA ASN A 38 3.95 2.58 15.69
C ASN A 38 3.95 3.52 14.47
N TYR A 39 2.79 4.00 14.00
CA TYR A 39 2.66 4.75 12.74
C TYR A 39 3.62 5.94 12.61
N LEU A 40 3.76 6.77 13.65
CA LEU A 40 4.65 7.93 13.59
C LEU A 40 6.12 7.52 13.39
N LYS A 41 6.59 6.52 14.14
CA LYS A 41 7.97 6.01 14.05
C LYS A 41 8.19 5.29 12.72
N TRP A 42 7.21 4.51 12.30
CA TRP A 42 7.24 3.79 11.04
C TRP A 42 7.30 4.73 9.84
N SER A 43 6.41 5.74 9.79
CA SER A 43 6.37 6.72 8.70
C SER A 43 7.64 7.56 8.62
N GLN A 44 8.22 7.95 9.76
CA GLN A 44 9.52 8.64 9.80
C GLN A 44 10.67 7.78 9.26
N LEU A 45 10.70 6.49 9.63
CA LEU A 45 11.72 5.56 9.15
C LEU A 45 11.59 5.31 7.65
N VAL A 46 10.39 5.00 7.17
CA VAL A 46 10.11 4.79 5.74
C VAL A 46 10.45 6.03 4.93
N ARG A 47 10.08 7.23 5.42
CA ARG A 47 10.44 8.50 4.80
C ARG A 47 11.95 8.69 4.71
N THR A 48 12.69 8.33 5.77
CA THR A 48 14.15 8.45 5.81
C THR A 48 14.82 7.47 4.85
N VAL A 49 14.37 6.21 4.82
CA VAL A 49 14.89 5.19 3.89
C VAL A 49 14.65 5.60 2.44
N LEU A 50 13.44 6.06 2.11
CA LEU A 50 13.11 6.48 0.74
C LEU A 50 13.85 7.74 0.33
N LYS A 51 14.08 8.69 1.25
CA LYS A 51 14.98 9.83 1.00
C LYS A 51 16.41 9.38 0.70
N GLY A 52 16.96 8.44 1.50
CA GLY A 52 18.29 7.89 1.27
C GLY A 52 18.44 7.16 -0.07
N LYS A 53 17.33 6.63 -0.60
CA LYS A 53 17.28 5.94 -1.90
C LYS A 53 16.87 6.82 -3.08
N GLY A 54 16.63 8.12 -2.88
CA GLY A 54 16.15 9.03 -3.93
C GLY A 54 14.70 8.79 -4.39
N LYS A 55 13.94 7.93 -3.70
CA LYS A 55 12.58 7.49 -4.07
C LYS A 55 11.46 8.23 -3.32
N ILE A 56 11.76 9.34 -2.65
CA ILE A 56 10.78 10.09 -1.86
C ILE A 56 9.65 10.68 -2.71
N ASN A 57 9.91 10.93 -4.00
CA ASN A 57 8.95 11.53 -4.92
C ASN A 57 7.74 10.64 -5.19
N HIS A 58 7.88 9.31 -5.06
CA HIS A 58 6.77 8.34 -5.14
C HIS A 58 5.76 8.54 -4.01
N LEU A 59 6.22 8.81 -2.78
CA LEU A 59 5.31 9.10 -1.66
C LEU A 59 4.65 10.47 -1.75
N MET A 60 5.32 11.43 -2.39
CA MET A 60 4.84 12.80 -2.49
C MET A 60 3.97 13.04 -3.73
N GLY A 61 3.92 12.09 -4.67
CA GLY A 61 3.26 12.28 -5.96
C GLY A 61 3.88 13.40 -6.80
N THR A 62 5.13 13.76 -6.50
CA THR A 62 5.88 14.84 -7.17
C THR A 62 6.89 14.25 -8.15
N GLY A 63 6.44 13.31 -8.98
CA GLY A 63 7.24 12.68 -10.03
C GLY A 63 7.52 13.60 -11.22
N PRO A 64 8.26 13.12 -12.22
CA PRO A 64 8.48 13.80 -13.50
C PRO A 64 7.15 14.17 -14.17
N LYS A 65 7.16 15.20 -15.02
CA LYS A 65 5.94 15.60 -15.76
C LYS A 65 5.75 14.71 -16.98
N LEU A 66 4.50 14.61 -17.43
CA LEU A 66 4.15 13.95 -18.69
C LEU A 66 4.96 14.56 -19.85
N GLY A 67 5.75 13.74 -20.54
CA GLY A 67 6.68 14.15 -21.60
C GLY A 67 8.15 14.22 -21.20
N ASP A 68 8.49 14.03 -19.92
CA ASP A 68 9.86 13.82 -19.48
C ASP A 68 10.34 12.40 -19.90
N PRO A 69 11.52 12.24 -20.52
CA PRO A 69 12.07 10.92 -20.86
C PRO A 69 12.19 9.96 -19.68
N CYS A 70 12.30 10.47 -18.45
CA CYS A 70 12.33 9.67 -17.21
C CYS A 70 10.93 9.34 -16.67
N PHE A 71 9.86 9.86 -17.28
CA PHE A 71 8.48 9.64 -16.80
C PHE A 71 8.09 8.17 -16.85
N GLU A 72 8.34 7.46 -17.96
CA GLU A 72 7.91 6.06 -18.08
C GLU A 72 8.57 5.15 -17.05
N ALA A 73 9.90 5.26 -16.88
CA ALA A 73 10.62 4.48 -15.88
C ALA A 73 10.16 4.81 -14.45
N TRP A 74 9.83 6.07 -14.17
CA TRP A 74 9.29 6.48 -12.88
C TRP A 74 7.86 5.97 -12.66
N ASP A 75 7.00 6.04 -13.68
CA ASP A 75 5.59 5.62 -13.61
C ASP A 75 5.45 4.09 -13.49
N GLU A 76 6.33 3.32 -14.13
CA GLU A 76 6.42 1.86 -13.93
C GLU A 76 6.79 1.52 -12.48
N GLU A 77 7.81 2.18 -11.93
CA GLU A 77 8.23 1.96 -10.54
C GLU A 77 7.15 2.42 -9.54
N ASP A 78 6.51 3.56 -9.78
CA ASP A 78 5.39 4.05 -8.99
C ASP A 78 4.21 3.07 -9.04
N SER A 79 3.87 2.58 -10.23
CA SER A 79 2.80 1.60 -10.44
C SER A 79 3.07 0.30 -9.70
N MET A 80 4.32 -0.20 -9.69
CA MET A 80 4.68 -1.36 -8.88
C MET A 80 4.49 -1.09 -7.39
N ILE A 81 5.07 0.00 -6.87
CA ILE A 81 4.97 0.39 -5.45
C ILE A 81 3.50 0.51 -5.02
N MET A 82 2.68 1.17 -5.83
CA MET A 82 1.25 1.36 -5.59
C MET A 82 0.48 0.05 -5.68
N THR A 83 0.84 -0.85 -6.58
CA THR A 83 0.24 -2.20 -6.69
C THR A 83 0.55 -3.04 -5.46
N TYR A 84 1.80 -3.03 -4.97
CA TYR A 84 2.15 -3.71 -3.71
C TYR A 84 1.39 -3.14 -2.51
N SER A 85 1.23 -1.80 -2.44
CA SER A 85 0.44 -1.16 -1.39
C SER A 85 -1.04 -1.56 -1.45
N LYS A 86 -1.66 -1.46 -2.62
CA LYS A 86 -3.08 -1.83 -2.82
C LYS A 86 -3.33 -3.32 -2.56
N ALA A 87 -2.41 -4.19 -3.00
CA ALA A 87 -2.50 -5.62 -2.73
C ALA A 87 -2.39 -5.90 -1.22
N ARG A 88 -1.49 -5.20 -0.51
CA ARG A 88 -1.38 -5.29 0.94
C ARG A 88 -2.64 -4.79 1.64
N ASP A 89 -3.21 -3.67 1.21
CA ASP A 89 -4.47 -3.15 1.75
C ASP A 89 -5.61 -4.14 1.53
N ALA A 90 -5.69 -4.78 0.35
CA ALA A 90 -6.68 -5.82 0.07
C ALA A 90 -6.52 -7.05 0.98
N VAL A 91 -5.28 -7.50 1.24
CA VAL A 91 -5.00 -8.59 2.18
C VAL A 91 -5.43 -8.22 3.60
N GLN A 92 -5.10 -7.01 4.07
CA GLN A 92 -5.49 -6.55 5.41
C GLN A 92 -7.02 -6.41 5.52
N VAL A 93 -7.71 -5.90 4.50
CA VAL A 93 -9.17 -5.86 4.43
C VAL A 93 -9.77 -7.26 4.57
N TYR A 94 -9.21 -8.25 3.88
CA TYR A 94 -9.68 -9.63 3.98
C TYR A 94 -9.45 -10.20 5.40
N GLU A 95 -8.26 -10.03 5.97
CA GLU A 95 -7.94 -10.50 7.32
C GLU A 95 -8.87 -9.88 8.38
N VAL A 96 -9.11 -8.57 8.31
CA VAL A 96 -10.01 -7.86 9.23
C VAL A 96 -11.44 -8.36 9.06
N LYS A 97 -11.93 -8.52 7.81
CA LYS A 97 -13.27 -9.10 7.56
C LYS A 97 -13.43 -10.47 8.20
N VAL A 98 -12.46 -11.37 8.03
CA VAL A 98 -12.50 -12.71 8.62
C VAL A 98 -12.56 -12.63 10.15
N LYS A 99 -11.75 -11.74 10.76
CA LYS A 99 -11.79 -11.51 12.22
C LYS A 99 -13.14 -10.98 12.69
N THR A 100 -13.74 -10.03 11.97
CA THR A 100 -15.07 -9.48 12.31
C THR A 100 -16.12 -10.58 12.36
N ILE A 101 -16.20 -11.42 11.32
CA ILE A 101 -17.17 -12.53 11.23
C ILE A 101 -16.95 -13.57 12.34
N ALA A 102 -15.69 -13.84 12.68
CA ALA A 102 -15.32 -14.79 13.73
C ALA A 102 -15.53 -14.26 15.15
N THR A 103 -15.70 -12.94 15.32
CA THR A 103 -15.84 -12.33 16.65
C THR A 103 -17.25 -12.60 17.19
N LYS A 104 -17.30 -13.32 18.31
CA LYS A 104 -18.52 -13.63 19.06
C LYS A 104 -18.47 -12.98 20.44
N GLN A 105 -19.64 -12.67 21.01
CA GLN A 105 -19.76 -12.09 22.34
C GLN A 105 -19.11 -13.00 23.40
N GLY A 106 -19.47 -14.29 23.41
CA GLY A 106 -18.91 -15.26 24.37
C GLY A 106 -19.15 -14.80 25.81
N SER A 107 -18.17 -14.93 26.71
CA SER A 107 -18.35 -14.50 28.10
C SER A 107 -18.27 -12.99 28.34
N LYS A 108 -18.14 -12.15 27.30
CA LYS A 108 -17.99 -10.70 27.43
C LYS A 108 -19.32 -10.01 27.65
N THR A 109 -19.27 -8.82 28.25
CA THR A 109 -20.43 -7.92 28.25
C THR A 109 -20.75 -7.50 26.82
N VAL A 110 -22.01 -7.14 26.58
CA VAL A 110 -22.45 -6.61 25.26
C VAL A 110 -21.64 -5.38 24.88
N THR A 111 -21.33 -4.51 25.84
CA THR A 111 -20.52 -3.30 25.64
C THR A 111 -19.09 -3.63 25.21
N ASP A 112 -18.43 -4.59 25.87
CA ASP A 112 -17.07 -4.99 25.51
C ASP A 112 -17.01 -5.62 24.12
N TYR A 113 -18.00 -6.44 23.79
CA TYR A 113 -18.16 -7.03 22.46
C TYR A 113 -18.37 -5.95 21.39
N ALA A 114 -19.27 -4.99 21.63
CA ALA A 114 -19.53 -3.87 20.72
C ALA A 114 -18.26 -3.02 20.50
N ASN A 115 -17.50 -2.74 21.56
CA ASN A 115 -16.25 -1.98 21.47
C ASN A 115 -15.19 -2.73 20.66
N GLN A 116 -15.11 -4.06 20.79
CA GLN A 116 -14.18 -4.87 20.00
C GLN A 116 -14.53 -4.84 18.51
N LEU A 117 -15.80 -5.01 18.16
CA LEU A 117 -16.26 -4.90 16.77
C LEU A 117 -16.01 -3.50 16.21
N LYS A 118 -16.30 -2.45 16.99
CA LYS A 118 -16.04 -1.06 16.61
C LYS A 118 -14.57 -0.82 16.25
N ALA A 119 -13.63 -1.38 17.01
CA ALA A 119 -12.21 -1.28 16.70
C ALA A 119 -11.85 -1.94 15.35
N LEU A 120 -12.41 -3.12 15.06
CA LEU A 120 -12.21 -3.82 13.78
C LEU A 120 -12.82 -3.06 12.60
N TRP A 121 -14.01 -2.48 12.76
CA TRP A 121 -14.63 -1.67 11.72
C TRP A 121 -13.85 -0.39 11.43
N GLN A 122 -13.30 0.26 12.47
CA GLN A 122 -12.43 1.43 12.28
C GLN A 122 -11.14 1.07 11.51
N GLU A 123 -10.57 -0.10 11.77
CA GLU A 123 -9.44 -0.61 11.00
C GLU A 123 -9.83 -0.87 9.54
N LEU A 124 -11.02 -1.44 9.30
CA LEU A 124 -11.55 -1.66 7.95
C LEU A 124 -11.79 -0.36 7.18
N ASP A 125 -12.33 0.66 7.84
CA ASP A 125 -12.55 1.99 7.26
C ASP A 125 -11.23 2.66 6.87
N HIS A 126 -10.18 2.47 7.68
CA HIS A 126 -8.85 2.98 7.39
C HIS A 126 -8.29 2.40 6.09
N TYR A 127 -8.42 1.09 5.87
CA TYR A 127 -7.91 0.46 4.64
C TYR A 127 -8.79 0.72 3.41
N ARG A 128 -10.07 1.03 3.59
CA ARG A 128 -11.00 1.19 2.48
C ARG A 128 -11.03 2.57 1.82
N VAL A 129 -10.41 3.60 2.42
CA VAL A 129 -10.44 5.03 2.03
C VAL A 129 -11.31 5.28 0.79
N ILE A 130 -12.63 5.32 0.99
CA ILE A 130 -13.58 5.38 -0.12
C ILE A 130 -13.68 6.84 -0.56
N LYS A 131 -13.06 7.18 -1.70
CA LYS A 131 -13.16 8.52 -2.29
C LYS A 131 -14.49 8.66 -3.00
N THR A 132 -15.48 9.25 -2.34
CA THR A 132 -16.77 9.61 -2.94
C THR A 132 -16.68 10.98 -3.58
N LYS A 133 -17.16 11.12 -4.82
CA LYS A 133 -17.21 12.41 -5.53
C LYS A 133 -18.45 13.25 -5.18
N CYS A 134 -19.46 12.59 -4.64
CA CYS A 134 -20.80 13.11 -4.42
C CYS A 134 -21.21 12.86 -2.96
N PRO A 135 -21.71 13.87 -2.22
CA PRO A 135 -22.09 13.71 -0.81
C PRO A 135 -23.35 12.84 -0.63
N GLU A 136 -24.28 12.85 -1.59
CA GLU A 136 -25.48 12.01 -1.56
C GLU A 136 -25.10 10.51 -1.66
N ASP A 137 -24.23 10.15 -2.60
CA ASP A 137 -23.74 8.77 -2.75
C ASP A 137 -22.92 8.34 -1.51
N ALA A 138 -22.21 9.27 -0.88
CA ALA A 138 -21.47 9.01 0.34
C ALA A 138 -22.40 8.68 1.52
N ALA A 139 -23.55 9.36 1.61
CA ALA A 139 -24.56 9.07 2.61
C ALA A 139 -25.17 7.67 2.38
N VAL A 140 -25.55 7.34 1.14
CA VAL A 140 -26.09 6.01 0.79
C VAL A 140 -25.09 4.90 1.12
N LEU A 141 -23.82 5.09 0.77
CA LEU A 141 -22.77 4.13 1.07
C LEU A 141 -22.55 3.95 2.58
N LYS A 142 -22.60 5.05 3.35
CA LYS A 142 -22.49 5.00 4.80
C LYS A 142 -23.64 4.20 5.41
N ASP A 143 -24.87 4.42 4.96
CA ASP A 143 -26.04 3.70 5.45
C ASP A 143 -25.91 2.19 5.20
N PHE A 144 -25.44 1.80 4.01
CA PHE A 144 -25.17 0.39 3.70
C PHE A 144 -24.10 -0.22 4.63
N ILE A 145 -23.02 0.52 4.90
CA ILE A 145 -21.96 0.07 5.80
C ILE A 145 -22.49 -0.10 7.23
N GLU A 146 -23.28 0.84 7.74
CA GLU A 146 -23.85 0.72 9.09
C GLU A 146 -24.84 -0.45 9.19
N GLN A 147 -25.60 -0.72 8.12
CA GLN A 147 -26.49 -1.87 8.08
C GLN A 147 -25.72 -3.20 8.16
N ASP A 148 -24.63 -3.36 7.40
CA ASP A 148 -23.74 -4.53 7.49
C ASP A 148 -23.18 -4.71 8.92
N ARG A 149 -22.79 -3.62 9.58
CA ARG A 149 -22.28 -3.65 10.96
C ARG A 149 -23.32 -4.12 11.97
N VAL A 150 -24.59 -3.77 11.75
CA VAL A 150 -25.69 -4.27 12.59
C VAL A 150 -25.82 -5.79 12.43
N TYR A 151 -25.75 -6.31 11.20
CA TYR A 151 -25.78 -7.76 10.98
C TYR A 151 -24.59 -8.47 11.63
N ASP A 152 -23.37 -7.95 11.45
CA ASP A 152 -22.15 -8.46 12.08
C ASP A 152 -22.26 -8.50 13.62
N PHE A 153 -22.86 -7.47 14.22
CA PHE A 153 -23.10 -7.42 15.66
C PHE A 153 -24.12 -8.46 16.10
N LEU A 154 -25.28 -8.52 15.44
CA LEU A 154 -26.37 -9.41 15.83
C LEU A 154 -26.00 -10.90 15.71
N VAL A 155 -25.28 -11.28 14.64
CA VAL A 155 -24.90 -12.69 14.41
C VAL A 155 -23.86 -13.22 15.41
N GLY A 156 -23.21 -12.34 16.16
CA GLY A 156 -22.25 -12.73 17.19
C GLY A 156 -22.74 -12.58 18.63
N LEU A 157 -23.96 -12.07 18.85
CA LEU A 157 -24.58 -12.07 20.17
C LEU A 157 -24.80 -13.49 20.68
N ASN A 158 -24.71 -13.66 22.00
CA ASN A 158 -25.14 -14.91 22.61
C ASN A 158 -26.67 -14.99 22.58
N PRO A 159 -27.23 -16.22 22.50
CA PRO A 159 -28.65 -16.44 22.75
C PRO A 159 -29.07 -16.06 24.17
#